data_AF-A0A6A4AYN2-F1
#
_entry.id   AF-A0A6A4AYN2-F1
#
_cell.length_a   1.000
_cell.length_b   1.000
_cell.length_c   1.000
_cell.angle_alpha   90.00
_cell.angle_beta   90.00
_cell.angle_gamma   90.00
#
_symmetry.space_group_name_H-M   'P 1'
#
loop_
_entity.id
_entity.type
_entity.pdbx_description
1 polymer ?
#
loop_
_entity_poly.entity_id
_entity_poly.type
_entity_poly.pdbx_seq_one_letter_code
_entity_poly.pdbx_strand_id
1 'polypeptide(L)'
;ELRSTFLLANVAYRHRSSFLRCKQGKRSLQDYVMELHNLEAAVAGAPLSEDVKATVFMDGVRTGPVRTELFRRQPNTFNEAVHIAMLEDHCVR
;
A
#
# COMPACT_ATOMS: atom_id res chain seq x y z
N GLU A 1 -31.62 4.92 -11.01
CA GLU A 1 -30.78 3.93 -10.29
C GLU A 1 -29.48 3.60 -11.02
N LEU A 2 -29.51 3.22 -12.31
CA LEU A 2 -28.31 2.84 -13.09
C LEU A 2 -27.10 3.78 -12.91
N ARG A 3 -27.29 5.10 -13.06
CA ARG A 3 -26.21 6.10 -12.94
C ARG A 3 -25.51 6.07 -11.57
N SER A 4 -26.26 5.85 -10.49
CA SER A 4 -25.70 5.80 -9.13
C SER A 4 -24.81 4.57 -8.94
N THR A 5 -25.28 3.41 -9.40
CA THR A 5 -24.53 2.15 -9.37
C THR A 5 -23.22 2.25 -10.16
N PHE A 6 -23.26 2.84 -11.36
CA PHE A 6 -22.05 3.05 -12.16
C PHE A 6 -21.06 4.01 -11.50
N LEU A 7 -21.54 5.09 -10.86
CA LEU A 7 -20.66 6.03 -10.15
C LEU A 7 -19.93 5.35 -8.98
N LEU A 8 -20.64 4.56 -8.17
CA LEU A 8 -20.05 3.82 -7.05
C LEU A 8 -19.02 2.78 -7.52
N ALA A 9 -19.36 1.98 -8.53
CA ALA A 9 -18.44 1.00 -9.12
C ALA A 9 -17.20 1.66 -9.72
N ASN A 10 -17.37 2.81 -10.37
CA ASN A 10 -16.26 3.57 -10.96
C ASN A 10 -15.34 4.17 -9.88
N VAL A 11 -15.90 4.68 -8.77
CA VAL A 11 -15.11 5.15 -7.62
C VAL A 11 -14.30 4.02 -7.00
N ALA A 12 -14.93 2.87 -6.71
CA ALA A 12 -14.24 1.70 -6.17
C ALA A 12 -13.09 1.23 -7.08
N TYR A 13 -13.34 1.18 -8.40
CA TYR A 13 -12.33 0.86 -9.40
C TYR A 13 -11.16 1.85 -9.38
N ARG A 14 -11.44 3.15 -9.29
CA ARG A 14 -10.39 4.19 -9.23
C ARG A 14 -9.52 4.03 -7.98
N HIS A 15 -10.10 3.82 -6.80
CA HIS A 15 -9.31 3.63 -5.58
C HIS A 15 -8.45 2.35 -5.63
N ARG A 16 -8.99 1.23 -6.13
CA ARG A 16 -8.20 0.01 -6.35
C ARG A 16 -7.05 0.25 -7.32
N SER A 17 -7.32 0.89 -8.46
CA SER A 17 -6.29 1.22 -9.45
C SER A 17 -5.22 2.15 -8.89
N SER A 18 -5.59 3.10 -8.03
CA SER A 18 -4.65 3.98 -7.33
C SER A 18 -3.81 3.22 -6.31
N PHE A 19 -4.43 2.33 -5.51
CA PHE A 19 -3.70 1.50 -4.55
C PHE A 19 -2.62 0.67 -5.26
N LEU A 20 -2.98 -0.06 -6.32
CA LEU A 20 -2.06 -0.92 -7.07
C LEU A 20 -0.90 -0.16 -7.74
N ARG A 21 -1.06 1.13 -8.01
CA ARG A 21 -0.01 1.98 -8.62
C ARG A 21 0.73 2.84 -7.59
N CYS A 22 0.39 2.75 -6.32
CA CYS A 22 0.92 3.63 -5.28
C CYS A 22 2.41 3.32 -5.01
N LYS A 23 3.27 4.35 -5.14
CA LYS A 23 4.73 4.26 -4.96
C LYS A 23 5.20 5.32 -3.96
N GLN A 24 6.15 5.01 -3.08
CA GLN A 24 6.68 5.95 -2.10
C GLN A 24 7.20 7.24 -2.77
N GLY A 25 7.94 7.12 -3.87
CA GLY A 25 8.51 8.25 -4.59
C GLY A 25 9.46 9.07 -3.71
N LYS A 26 9.23 10.38 -3.62
CA LYS A 26 10.02 11.30 -2.77
C LYS A 26 9.46 11.46 -1.35
N ARG A 27 8.33 10.84 -1.04
CA ARG A 27 7.64 11.01 0.24
C ARG A 27 8.36 10.29 1.37
N SER A 28 8.06 10.70 2.60
CA SER A 28 8.45 9.92 3.78
C SER A 28 7.77 8.54 3.73
N LEU A 29 8.34 7.56 4.43
CA LEU A 29 7.71 6.24 4.54
C LEU A 29 6.35 6.33 5.23
N GLN A 30 6.21 7.20 6.23
CA GLN A 30 4.98 7.45 6.97
C GLN A 30 3.86 7.99 6.06
N ASP A 31 4.16 9.01 5.24
CA ASP A 31 3.17 9.57 4.30
C ASP A 31 2.72 8.54 3.26
N TYR A 32 3.66 7.70 2.79
CA TYR A 32 3.34 6.63 1.84
C TYR A 32 2.43 5.57 2.46
N VAL A 33 2.72 5.12 3.69
CA VAL A 33 1.88 4.17 4.42
C VAL A 33 0.49 4.75 4.69
N MET A 34 0.41 6.01 5.10
CA MET A 34 -0.85 6.70 5.33
C MET A 34 -1.69 6.77 4.04
N GLU A 35 -1.09 7.08 2.90
CA GLU A 35 -1.80 7.09 1.61
C GLU A 35 -2.33 5.70 1.24
N LEU A 36 -1.55 4.64 1.44
CA LEU A 36 -2.01 3.28 1.20
C LEU A 36 -3.21 2.90 2.07
N HIS A 37 -3.19 3.23 3.37
CA HIS A 37 -4.34 3.02 4.25
C HIS A 37 -5.57 3.82 3.80
N ASN A 38 -5.38 5.07 3.40
CA ASN A 38 -6.48 5.90 2.90
C ASN A 38 -7.08 5.33 1.60
N LEU A 39 -6.23 4.86 0.69
CA LEU A 39 -6.68 4.22 -0.54
C LEU A 39 -7.41 2.90 -0.26
N GLU A 40 -6.93 2.10 0.68
CA GLU A 40 -7.56 0.84 1.07
C GLU A 40 -8.93 1.06 1.72
N ALA A 41 -9.02 2.00 2.67
CA ALA A 41 -10.28 2.39 3.31
C ALA A 41 -11.31 2.97 2.32
N ALA A 42 -10.85 3.60 1.24
CA ALA A 42 -11.70 4.17 0.19
C ALA A 42 -12.17 3.14 -0.85
N VAL A 43 -11.63 1.91 -0.86
CA VAL A 43 -12.11 0.84 -1.74
C VAL A 43 -13.45 0.33 -1.22
N ALA A 44 -14.55 0.72 -1.86
CA ALA A 44 -15.84 0.10 -1.62
C ALA A 44 -15.88 -1.33 -2.19
N GLY A 45 -16.39 -2.28 -1.41
CA GLY A 45 -16.55 -3.69 -1.80
C GLY A 45 -15.52 -4.62 -1.16
N ALA A 46 -15.23 -5.76 -1.80
CA ALA A 46 -14.30 -6.75 -1.24
C ALA A 46 -12.89 -6.14 -1.02
N PRO A 47 -12.28 -6.35 0.15
CA PRO A 47 -10.91 -5.91 0.40
C PRO A 47 -9.93 -6.63 -0.54
N LEU A 48 -8.80 -5.99 -0.82
CA LEU A 48 -7.68 -6.68 -1.48
C LEU A 48 -7.15 -7.78 -0.54
N SER A 49 -6.58 -8.83 -1.11
CA SER A 49 -5.91 -9.86 -0.33
C SER A 49 -4.61 -9.33 0.29
N GLU A 50 -4.21 -9.89 1.41
CA GLU A 50 -3.00 -9.44 2.14
C GLU A 50 -1.73 -9.63 1.31
N ASP A 51 -1.64 -10.69 0.50
CA ASP A 51 -0.51 -10.91 -0.41
C ASP A 51 -0.39 -9.80 -1.47
N VAL A 52 -1.51 -9.33 -2.01
CA VAL A 52 -1.54 -8.21 -2.97
C VAL A 52 -1.11 -6.93 -2.28
N LYS A 53 -1.64 -6.65 -1.08
CA LYS A 53 -1.28 -5.43 -0.33
C LYS A 53 0.20 -5.41 0.05
N ALA A 54 0.73 -6.52 0.58
CA ALA A 54 2.14 -6.68 0.91
C ALA A 54 3.03 -6.50 -0.33
N THR A 55 2.67 -7.13 -1.45
CA THR A 55 3.42 -7.02 -2.71
C THR A 55 3.45 -5.59 -3.25
N VAL A 56 2.30 -4.90 -3.25
CA VAL A 56 2.21 -3.50 -3.68
C VAL A 56 3.08 -2.60 -2.79
N PHE A 57 3.04 -2.82 -1.47
CA PHE A 57 3.88 -2.07 -0.55
C PHE A 57 5.37 -2.32 -0.81
N MET A 58 5.80 -3.58 -0.86
CA MET A 58 7.21 -3.94 -1.08
C MET A 58 7.75 -3.40 -2.41
N ASP A 59 6.98 -3.52 -3.49
CA ASP A 59 7.34 -3.00 -4.81
C ASP A 59 7.25 -1.46 -4.88
N GLY A 60 6.46 -0.85 -4.00
CA GLY A 60 6.27 0.59 -3.94
C GLY A 60 7.21 1.34 -3.03
N VAL A 61 7.83 0.68 -2.06
CA VAL A 61 8.93 1.25 -1.25
C VAL A 61 10.12 1.58 -2.17
N ARG A 62 10.69 2.76 -1.96
CA ARG A 62 11.87 3.23 -2.71
C ARG A 62 13.06 2.33 -2.43
N THR A 63 13.88 2.09 -3.45
CA THR A 63 15.13 1.34 -3.30
C THR A 63 16.00 1.94 -2.17
N GLY A 64 16.47 1.07 -1.27
CA GLY A 64 17.26 1.45 -0.10
C GLY A 64 17.23 0.34 0.97
N PRO A 65 17.81 0.60 2.17
CA PRO A 65 17.88 -0.38 3.25
C PRO A 65 16.52 -0.97 3.63
N VAL A 66 15.51 -0.12 3.78
CA VAL A 66 14.11 -0.53 4.05
C VAL A 66 13.62 -1.57 3.05
N ARG A 67 13.82 -1.33 1.75
CA ARG A 67 13.39 -2.26 0.70
C ARG A 67 14.19 -3.57 0.75
N THR A 68 15.50 -3.49 0.98
CA THR A 68 16.36 -4.66 1.13
C THR A 68 15.89 -5.55 2.29
N GLU A 69 15.57 -4.93 3.43
CA GLU A 69 15.11 -5.65 4.62
C GLU A 69 13.74 -6.33 4.39
N LEU A 70 12.83 -5.66 3.69
CA LEU A 70 11.55 -6.25 3.29
C LEU A 70 11.74 -7.50 2.42
N PHE A 71 12.62 -7.45 1.41
CA PHE A 71 12.90 -8.62 0.56
C PHE A 71 13.61 -9.75 1.33
N ARG A 72 14.42 -9.41 2.33
CA ARG A 72 15.09 -10.39 3.19
C ARG A 72 14.11 -11.11 4.10
N ARG A 73 13.16 -10.38 4.69
CA ARG A 73 12.21 -10.93 5.68
C ARG A 73 10.96 -11.54 5.07
N GLN A 74 10.60 -11.16 3.84
CA GLN A 74 9.48 -11.73 3.09
C GLN A 74 8.16 -11.73 3.90
N PRO A 75 7.67 -10.56 4.33
CA PRO A 75 6.43 -10.47 5.09
C PRO A 75 5.24 -10.98 4.28
N ASN A 76 4.32 -11.69 4.96
CA ASN A 76 3.14 -12.29 4.32
C ASN A 76 1.88 -11.40 4.42
N THR A 77 1.96 -10.30 5.17
CA THR A 77 0.85 -9.36 5.38
C THR A 77 1.30 -7.93 5.22
N PHE A 78 0.35 -7.03 4.91
CA PHE A 78 0.65 -5.61 4.76
C PHE A 78 1.15 -4.99 6.07
N ASN A 79 0.50 -5.32 7.19
CA ASN A 79 0.87 -4.79 8.50
C ASN A 79 2.27 -5.26 8.94
N GLU A 80 2.63 -6.51 8.67
CA GLU A 80 3.98 -7.01 8.95
C GLU A 80 5.02 -6.26 8.12
N ALA A 81 4.74 -6.04 6.82
CA ALA A 81 5.61 -5.28 5.95
C ALA A 81 5.78 -3.84 6.44
N VAL A 82 4.69 -3.16 6.82
CA VAL A 82 4.74 -1.81 7.40
C VAL A 82 5.57 -1.79 8.69
N HIS A 83 5.37 -2.75 9.58
CA HIS A 83 6.11 -2.84 10.83
C HIS A 83 7.62 -2.98 10.60
N ILE A 84 8.04 -3.90 9.73
CA ILE A 84 9.45 -4.09 9.36
C ILE A 84 10.02 -2.80 8.76
N ALA A 85 9.28 -2.18 7.84
CA ALA A 85 9.75 -0.99 7.16
C ALA A 85 9.94 0.20 8.11
N MET A 86 9.03 0.40 9.07
CA MET A 86 9.14 1.47 10.07
C MET A 86 10.28 1.24 11.05
N LEU A 87 10.53 -0.01 11.45
CA LEU A 87 11.68 -0.35 12.29
C LEU A 87 13.00 -0.04 11.56
N GLU A 88 13.12 -0.46 10.31
CA GLU A 88 14.33 -0.22 9.51
C GLU A 88 14.54 1.27 9.21
N ASP A 89 13.47 2.02 8.88
CA ASP A 89 13.56 3.47 8.67
C ASP A 89 14.03 4.20 9.94
N HIS A 90 13.67 3.71 11.13
CA HIS A 90 14.15 4.28 12.39
C HIS A 90 15.63 3.94 12.66
N CYS A 91 16.10 2.74 12.32
CA CYS A 91 17.49 2.34 12.52
C CYS A 91 18.49 3.03 11.57
N VAL A 92 18.03 3.45 10.39
CA VAL A 92 18.87 4.06 9.35
C VAL A 92 18.96 5.59 9.46
N ARG A 93 18.07 6.20 10.23
CA ARG A 93 18.06 7.66 10.50
C ARG A 93 18.98 8.04 11.64
#